data_AF-A0A920QLA0-F1
#
_entry.id   AF-A0A920QLA0-F1
#
_cell.length_a   1.000
_cell.length_b   1.000
_cell.length_c   1.000
_cell.angle_alpha   90.00
_cell.angle_beta   90.00
_cell.angle_gamma   90.00
#
_symmetry.space_group_name_H-M   'P 1'
#
loop_
_entity.id
_entity.type
_entity.pdbx_description
1 polymer ?
#
loop_
_entity_poly.entity_id
_entity_poly.type
_entity_poly.pdbx_seq_one_letter_code
_entity_poly.pdbx_strand_id
1 'polypeptide(L)'
;MPTRYLSHRNFFSYLFQLGQMLCLALLIIILLPSYASSQFDDEIVIPENVLTFNYRLEPNEPRPGEHARIIVDIMSILGGMFIQ
;
A
#
# COMPACT_ATOMS: atom_id res chain seq x y z
N MET A 1 23.43 66.86 -0.85
CA MET A 1 23.68 65.41 -0.67
C MET A 1 22.58 64.84 0.22
N PRO A 2 21.86 63.78 -0.19
CA PRO A 2 21.14 62.96 0.77
C PRO A 2 21.76 61.55 0.83
N THR A 3 22.31 61.21 1.98
CA THR A 3 22.72 59.84 2.31
C THR A 3 21.45 59.02 2.58
N ARG A 4 21.06 58.18 1.60
CA ARG A 4 19.94 57.25 1.76
C ARG A 4 20.38 56.05 2.60
N TYR A 5 20.34 56.20 3.92
CA TYR A 5 20.37 55.08 4.88
C TYR A 5 19.02 54.35 4.85
N LEU A 6 18.74 53.59 3.78
CA LEU A 6 17.51 52.80 3.65
C LEU A 6 17.81 51.48 2.93
N SER A 7 18.62 50.62 3.54
CA SER A 7 18.89 49.30 2.95
C SER A 7 18.87 48.13 3.93
N HIS A 8 18.91 48.37 5.24
CA HIS A 8 19.05 47.26 6.20
C HIS A 8 17.71 46.58 6.51
N ARG A 9 16.62 47.35 6.70
CA ARG A 9 15.28 46.79 6.97
C ARG A 9 14.74 45.94 5.81
N ASN A 10 14.96 46.39 4.57
CA ASN A 10 14.47 45.69 3.38
C ASN A 10 15.25 44.38 3.14
N PHE A 11 16.55 44.38 3.42
CA PHE A 11 17.38 43.18 3.28
C PHE A 11 16.90 42.04 4.21
N PHE A 12 16.63 42.35 5.48
CA PHE A 12 16.11 41.35 6.42
C PHE A 12 14.70 40.87 6.07
N SER A 13 13.84 41.74 5.53
CA SER A 13 12.51 41.30 5.08
C SER A 13 12.60 40.34 3.90
N TYR A 14 13.50 40.58 2.94
CA TYR A 14 13.72 39.65 1.83
C TYR A 14 14.31 38.31 2.31
N LEU A 15 15.24 38.34 3.26
CA LEU A 15 15.81 37.12 3.83
C LEU A 15 14.75 36.30 4.59
N PHE A 16 13.88 36.97 5.35
CA PHE A 16 12.77 36.33 6.05
C PHE A 16 11.75 35.73 5.08
N GLN A 17 11.39 36.47 4.02
CA GLN A 17 10.48 35.99 2.98
C GLN A 17 11.06 34.79 2.21
N LEU A 18 12.36 34.78 1.96
CA LEU A 18 13.06 33.62 1.38
C LEU A 18 12.96 32.41 2.31
N GLY A 19 13.18 32.60 3.61
CA GLY A 19 12.98 31.55 4.62
C GLY A 19 11.56 30.98 4.64
N GLN A 20 10.55 31.85 4.55
CA GLN A 20 9.14 31.42 4.46
C GLN A 20 8.85 30.59 3.21
N MET A 21 9.38 31.01 2.05
CA MET A 21 9.22 30.26 0.80
C MET A 21 9.91 28.88 0.86
N LEU A 22 11.08 28.79 1.48
CA LEU A 22 11.77 27.53 1.70
C LEU A 22 10.98 26.60 2.63
N CYS A 23 10.46 27.12 3.75
CA CYS A 23 9.61 26.35 4.65
C CYS A 23 8.34 25.84 3.94
N LEU A 24 7.70 26.68 3.13
CA LEU A 24 6.52 26.28 2.36
C LEU A 24 6.86 25.20 1.33
N ALA A 25 7.99 25.32 0.62
CA ALA A 25 8.44 24.31 -0.33
C ALA A 25 8.72 22.96 0.36
N LEU A 26 9.38 22.98 1.52
CA LEU A 26 9.62 21.76 2.31
C LEU A 26 8.32 21.14 2.82
N LEU A 27 7.37 21.96 3.28
CA LEU A 27 6.06 21.49 3.72
C LEU A 27 5.30 20.83 2.56
N ILE A 28 5.34 21.42 1.35
CA ILE A 28 4.74 20.83 0.16
C ILE A 28 5.39 19.48 -0.18
N ILE A 29 6.72 19.34 -0.10
CA ILE A 29 7.40 18.07 -0.37
C ILE A 29 7.01 16.98 0.64
N ILE A 30 6.86 17.34 1.92
CA ILE A 30 6.48 16.40 2.99
C ILE A 30 5.01 16.03 2.91
N LEU A 31 4.14 17.01 2.60
CA LEU A 31 2.69 16.87 2.71
C LEU A 31 2.03 16.41 1.41
N LEU A 32 2.61 16.70 0.25
CA LEU A 32 2.19 16.00 -0.97
C LEU A 32 2.69 14.56 -0.85
N PRO A 33 1.80 13.57 -0.86
CA PRO A 33 2.22 12.20 -1.07
C PRO A 33 2.92 12.18 -2.44
N SER A 34 4.25 12.08 -2.44
CA SER A 34 4.98 11.70 -3.65
C SER A 34 4.31 10.44 -4.15
N TYR A 35 3.79 10.45 -5.38
CA TYR A 35 3.09 9.35 -6.05
C TYR A 35 3.25 8.03 -5.31
N ALA A 36 2.42 7.79 -4.30
CA ALA A 36 2.35 6.51 -3.63
C ALA A 36 1.43 5.68 -4.52
N SER A 37 1.92 5.39 -5.72
CA SER A 37 1.44 4.27 -6.49
C SER A 37 1.68 3.08 -5.59
N SER A 38 0.64 2.59 -4.93
CA SER A 38 0.60 1.22 -4.43
C SER A 38 0.64 0.32 -5.66
N GLN A 39 1.78 0.29 -6.32
CA GLN A 39 2.13 -0.79 -7.22
C GLN A 39 2.29 -1.95 -6.26
N PHE A 40 1.31 -2.85 -6.26
CA PHE A 40 1.47 -4.12 -5.58
C PHE A 40 2.79 -4.68 -6.10
N ASP A 41 3.82 -4.69 -5.25
CA ASP A 41 5.04 -5.39 -5.55
C ASP A 41 4.62 -6.82 -5.85
N ASP A 42 5.00 -7.32 -7.02
CA ASP A 42 4.80 -8.71 -7.43
C ASP A 42 5.71 -9.66 -6.61
N GLU A 43 5.83 -9.42 -5.31
CA GLU A 43 6.04 -10.43 -4.29
C GLU A 43 4.79 -10.45 -3.42
N ILE A 44 3.68 -10.90 -4.02
CA ILE A 44 2.63 -11.53 -3.23
C ILE A 44 3.29 -12.74 -2.58
N VAL A 45 3.85 -12.57 -1.38
CA VAL A 45 4.12 -13.68 -0.47
C VAL A 45 2.74 -14.28 -0.21
N ILE A 46 2.40 -15.28 -1.00
CA ILE A 46 1.20 -16.09 -0.80
C ILE A 46 1.29 -16.54 0.66
N PRO A 47 0.30 -16.22 1.50
CA PRO A 47 0.37 -16.56 2.92
C PRO A 47 0.63 -18.05 3.07
N GLU A 48 1.49 -18.40 4.02
CA GLU A 48 1.97 -19.76 4.29
C GLU A 48 0.86 -20.79 4.57
N ASN A 49 -0.38 -20.33 4.81
CA ASN A 49 -1.57 -21.17 4.80
C ASN A 49 -2.21 -21.25 3.41
N VAL A 50 -1.52 -21.96 2.51
CA VAL A 50 -2.13 -22.45 1.27
C VAL A 50 -3.15 -23.53 1.63
N LEU A 51 -4.42 -23.15 1.70
CA LEU A 51 -5.52 -24.09 1.83
C LEU A 51 -5.63 -24.86 0.51
N THR A 52 -5.12 -26.09 0.49
CA THR A 52 -5.31 -26.98 -0.63
C THR A 52 -6.66 -27.67 -0.46
N PHE A 53 -7.54 -27.52 -1.45
CA PHE A 53 -8.81 -28.22 -1.46
C PHE A 53 -8.86 -29.16 -2.66
N ASN A 54 -9.40 -30.36 -2.43
CA ASN A 54 -9.83 -31.25 -3.50
C ASN A 54 -11.35 -31.23 -3.53
N TYR A 55 -11.94 -31.30 -4.71
CA TYR A 55 -13.38 -31.45 -4.84
C TYR A 55 -13.72 -32.64 -5.73
N ARG A 56 -14.85 -33.27 -5.45
CA ARG A 56 -15.47 -34.26 -6.32
C ARG A 56 -16.96 -34.02 -6.42
N LEU A 57 -17.52 -34.40 -7.55
CA LEU A 57 -18.96 -34.37 -7.79
C LEU A 57 -19.53 -35.75 -7.57
N GLU A 58 -20.70 -35.85 -6.95
CA GLU A 58 -21.47 -37.10 -6.85
C GLU A 58 -22.87 -36.85 -7.43
N PRO A 59 -23.23 -37.46 -8.58
CA PRO A 59 -22.40 -38.34 -9.42
C PRO A 59 -21.24 -37.60 -10.11
N ASN A 60 -20.16 -38.32 -10.47
CA ASN A 60 -18.95 -37.74 -11.07
C ASN A 60 -19.22 -36.98 -12.38
N GLU A 61 -20.23 -37.41 -13.13
CA GLU A 61 -20.65 -36.80 -14.40
C GLU A 61 -22.18 -36.60 -14.38
N PRO A 62 -22.68 -35.54 -13.71
CA PRO A 62 -24.12 -35.29 -13.64
C PRO A 62 -24.65 -34.88 -15.00
N ARG A 63 -25.84 -35.38 -15.35
CA ARG A 63 -26.48 -34.97 -16.61
C ARG A 63 -27.00 -33.53 -16.50
N PRO A 64 -27.10 -32.80 -17.61
CA PRO A 64 -27.73 -31.48 -17.62
C PRO A 64 -29.15 -31.56 -17.03
N GLY A 65 -29.42 -30.78 -15.98
CA GLY A 65 -30.70 -30.75 -15.27
C GLY A 65 -30.80 -31.68 -14.05
N GLU A 66 -29.76 -32.46 -13.75
CA GLU A 66 -29.69 -33.34 -12.57
C GLU A 66 -29.03 -32.63 -11.38
N HIS A 67 -29.44 -32.98 -10.15
CA HIS A 67 -28.79 -32.48 -8.94
C HIS A 67 -27.49 -33.24 -8.68
N ALA A 68 -26.37 -32.50 -8.55
CA ALA A 68 -25.09 -33.04 -8.13
C ALA A 68 -24.73 -32.55 -6.73
N ARG A 69 -24.16 -33.44 -5.92
CA ARG A 69 -23.55 -33.07 -4.64
C ARG A 69 -22.08 -32.73 -4.88
N ILE A 70 -21.66 -31.58 -4.39
CA ILE A 70 -20.24 -31.20 -4.37
C ILE A 70 -19.66 -31.60 -3.02
N ILE A 71 -18.61 -32.40 -3.02
CA ILE A 71 -17.86 -32.75 -1.82
C ILE A 71 -16.52 -32.04 -1.91
N VAL A 72 -16.21 -31.25 -0.89
CA VAL A 72 -14.97 -30.47 -0.79
C VAL A 72 -14.17 -31.00 0.39
N ASP A 73 -13.00 -31.53 0.11
CA ASP A 73 -12.02 -32.00 1.08
C ASP A 73 -10.97 -30.91 1.26
N ILE A 74 -10.95 -30.28 2.43
CA ILE A 74 -10.03 -29.19 2.76
C ILE A 74 -8.84 -29.77 3.52
N MET A 75 -7.64 -29.63 2.97
CA MET A 75 -6.39 -29.98 3.63
C MET A 75 -5.73 -28.70 4.14
N SER A 76 -5.69 -28.54 5.47
CA SER A 76 -4.91 -27.49 6.12
C SER A 76 -3.54 -28.04 6.51
N ILE A 77 -2.48 -27.44 5.98
CA ILE A 77 -1.08 -27.85 6.24
C ILE A 77 -0.61 -27.44 7.66
N LEU A 78 -1.42 -26.68 8.40
CA LEU A 78 -1.06 -26.16 9.73
C LEU A 78 -1.14 -27.22 10.87
N GLY A 79 -1.70 -28.41 10.62
CA GLY A 79 -1.93 -29.43 11.66
C GLY A 79 -0.74 -30.33 12.01
N GLY A 80 0.40 -30.21 11.32
CA GLY A 80 1.56 -31.09 11.51
C GLY A 80 2.63 -30.61 12.50
N MET A 81 2.48 -29.41 13.08
CA MET A 81 3.55 -28.73 13.84
C MET A 81 3.15 -28.36 15.27
N PHE A 82 2.15 -29.03 15.84
CA PHE A 82 1.78 -28.93 17.25
C PHE A 82 1.45 -30.32 17.84
N ILE A 83 2.42 -31.24 17.79
CA ILE A 83 2.49 -32.34 18.74
C ILE A 83 3.96 -32.49 19.15
N GLN A 84 4.39 -31.68 20.12
CA GLN A 84 5.50 -31.99 21.02
C GLN A 84 5.20 -31.43 22.40
#